data_AF-A0A958VRS2-F1
#
_entry.id   AF-A0A958VRS2-F1
#
_cell.length_a   1.000
_cell.length_b   1.000
_cell.length_c   1.000
_cell.angle_alpha   90.00
_cell.angle_beta   90.00
_cell.angle_gamma   90.00
#
_symmetry.space_group_name_H-M   'P 1'
#
loop_
_entity.id
_entity.type
_entity.pdbx_description
1 polymer ?
#
loop_
_entity_poly.entity_id
_entity_poly.type
_entity_poly.pdbx_seq_one_letter_code
_entity_poly.pdbx_strand_id
1 'polypeptide(L)'
;PYMLYKDAVNRKSNQKNLGVIRSSNLCTEIMEYTAQDEVAVCNLASIALPMFVSDDADGNKYFNHKKLFDVTKKVTKNLDTVIDRNYYPVKEAENSNMRHRPIGLGVQGLADAFIMLRLPFTSDEAKQLNQDIFETIYFAAVTASMELAKEREPYSSFKGSPMAEGEFQFNMWKISEDDLSGRWDWKKLRESVVKHGVRNSLLVAPMPTASTSQILGNNEAFEPYTSNIYTRRVLSGEYIVVNKHLLEDLVELDLWNNDMKEEIMRANGSIQDIDAIPQDLKELYKTVWEMSMKDIIDMARQRGYFIDQSQSLNLFMKDPDFAKLTSMHYYAWKSGLKTGMYYLRTKSAVNAIQFTLSNKKEKVEDAPLSPEELKALIQQSKDNPDDCLMCGS
;
A
#
# COMPACT_ATOMS: atom_id res chain seq x y z
N PRO A 1 -16.79 13.70 3.48
CA PRO A 1 -16.16 13.07 4.66
C PRO A 1 -15.57 11.72 4.25
N TYR A 2 -14.72 11.13 5.09
CA TYR A 2 -14.31 9.74 4.92
C TYR A 2 -15.52 8.80 5.09
N MET A 3 -15.44 7.60 4.51
CA MET A 3 -16.52 6.61 4.54
C MET A 3 -16.02 5.34 5.24
N LEU A 4 -16.53 5.07 6.44
CA LEU A 4 -16.20 3.91 7.24
C LEU A 4 -17.47 3.17 7.64
N TYR A 5 -17.43 1.84 7.63
CA TYR A 5 -18.59 0.98 7.84
C TYR A 5 -18.52 0.32 9.22
N LYS A 6 -19.12 0.99 10.21
CA LYS A 6 -19.09 0.61 11.64
C LYS A 6 -19.34 -0.87 11.89
N ASP A 7 -20.36 -1.45 11.25
CA ASP A 7 -20.70 -2.86 11.49
C ASP A 7 -19.67 -3.82 10.90
N ALA A 8 -19.08 -3.48 9.76
CA ALA A 8 -18.00 -4.28 9.18
C ALA A 8 -16.74 -4.22 10.04
N VAL A 9 -16.46 -3.07 10.65
CA VAL A 9 -15.37 -2.89 11.62
C VAL A 9 -15.61 -3.78 12.85
N ASN A 10 -16.76 -3.64 13.51
CA ASN A 10 -17.03 -4.32 14.77
C ASN A 10 -17.26 -5.83 14.61
N ARG A 11 -17.84 -6.30 13.50
CA ARG A 11 -17.98 -7.74 13.24
C ARG A 11 -16.65 -8.45 12.98
N LYS A 12 -15.64 -7.71 12.50
CA LYS A 12 -14.39 -8.27 11.98
C LYS A 12 -13.16 -7.69 12.67
N SER A 13 -13.27 -7.41 13.96
CA SER A 13 -12.15 -6.97 14.79
C SER A 13 -11.81 -8.05 15.80
N ASN A 14 -10.53 -8.31 15.97
CA ASN A 14 -10.05 -9.16 17.07
C ASN A 14 -10.26 -8.49 18.44
N GLN A 15 -10.49 -7.17 18.48
CA GLN A 15 -10.83 -6.44 19.70
C GLN A 15 -12.35 -6.38 19.98
N LYS A 16 -13.19 -7.15 19.24
CA LYS A 16 -14.65 -7.15 19.43
C LYS A 16 -15.09 -7.57 20.84
N ASN A 17 -14.22 -8.23 21.60
CA ASN A 17 -14.43 -8.61 22.99
C ASN A 17 -14.32 -7.45 24.00
N LEU A 18 -13.71 -6.33 23.60
CA LEU A 18 -13.52 -5.16 24.47
C LEU A 18 -14.76 -4.26 24.51
N GLY A 19 -15.58 -4.29 23.45
CA GLY A 19 -16.76 -3.47 23.29
C GLY A 19 -16.91 -2.97 21.86
N VAL A 20 -17.64 -1.87 21.71
CA VAL A 20 -17.91 -1.27 20.39
C VAL A 20 -16.81 -0.28 20.03
N ILE A 21 -16.09 -0.53 18.94
CA ILE A 21 -15.19 0.44 18.31
C ILE A 21 -16.02 1.58 17.74
N ARG A 22 -15.73 2.81 18.19
CA ARG A 22 -16.56 4.01 17.96
C ARG A 22 -16.08 4.88 16.80
N SER A 23 -14.81 4.80 16.45
CA SER A 23 -14.19 5.60 15.40
C SER A 23 -12.94 4.90 14.85
N SER A 24 -12.35 5.50 13.82
CA SER A 24 -11.00 5.17 13.34
C SER A 24 -10.04 6.31 13.70
N ASN A 25 -8.81 6.28 13.18
CA ASN A 25 -7.82 7.34 13.28
C ASN A 25 -7.94 8.38 12.14
N LEU A 26 -6.97 9.28 12.06
CA LEU A 26 -6.86 10.33 11.04
C LEU A 26 -6.86 9.79 9.61
N CYS A 27 -6.19 8.67 9.39
CA CYS A 27 -5.93 8.12 8.06
C CYS A 27 -6.83 6.93 7.71
N THR A 28 -7.78 6.56 8.57
CA THR A 28 -8.82 5.53 8.34
C THR A 28 -8.36 4.06 8.26
N GLU A 29 -7.11 3.75 8.59
CA GLU A 29 -6.57 2.38 8.60
C GLU A 29 -6.66 1.71 9.98
N ILE A 30 -6.74 2.48 11.06
CA ILE A 30 -6.70 1.95 12.44
C ILE A 30 -8.10 1.75 12.99
N MET A 31 -8.35 0.58 13.56
CA MET A 31 -9.68 0.14 14.02
C MET A 31 -9.61 -0.43 15.44
N GLU A 32 -9.15 0.42 16.36
CA GLU A 32 -8.89 0.06 17.75
C GLU A 32 -9.99 0.56 18.70
N TYR A 33 -10.20 -0.18 19.77
CA TYR A 33 -11.15 0.16 20.83
C TYR A 33 -10.68 1.39 21.62
N THR A 34 -11.64 2.19 22.09
CA THR A 34 -11.40 3.34 22.96
C THR A 34 -12.45 3.40 24.07
N ALA A 35 -12.01 3.84 25.25
CA ALA A 35 -12.83 3.98 26.45
C ALA A 35 -12.45 5.25 27.21
N GLN A 36 -13.08 5.48 28.36
CA GLN A 36 -12.75 6.62 29.20
C GLN A 36 -11.31 6.55 29.75
N ASP A 37 -10.81 5.35 30.02
CA ASP A 37 -9.45 5.08 30.52
C ASP A 37 -8.46 4.61 29.43
N GLU A 38 -8.89 4.62 28.16
CA GLU A 38 -8.14 4.06 27.03
C GLU A 38 -8.19 4.96 25.80
N VAL A 39 -7.02 5.50 25.43
CA VAL A 39 -6.79 6.16 24.15
C VAL A 39 -5.96 5.22 23.28
N ALA A 40 -6.50 4.76 22.16
CA ALA A 40 -5.81 3.88 21.21
C ALA A 40 -4.52 4.51 20.65
N VAL A 41 -3.50 3.70 20.35
CA VAL A 41 -2.17 4.15 19.92
C VAL A 41 -1.69 3.35 18.72
N CYS A 42 -1.31 4.05 17.66
CA CYS A 42 -0.90 3.45 16.39
C CYS A 42 0.62 3.26 16.35
N ASN A 43 1.10 2.01 16.46
CA ASN A 43 2.53 1.67 16.31
C ASN A 43 2.80 1.17 14.88
N LEU A 44 3.34 2.02 14.02
CA LEU A 44 3.31 1.82 12.56
C LEU A 44 4.68 1.56 11.93
N ALA A 45 4.73 0.66 10.94
CA ALA A 45 5.85 0.53 10.01
C ALA A 45 5.37 0.03 8.65
N SER A 46 6.07 0.41 7.57
CA SER A 46 5.73 0.00 6.19
C SER A 46 6.85 -0.81 5.55
N ILE A 47 6.48 -1.93 4.92
CA ILE A 47 7.41 -2.83 4.21
C ILE A 47 7.51 -2.40 2.74
N ALA A 48 8.73 -2.19 2.24
CA ALA A 48 8.99 -1.82 0.83
C ALA A 48 8.92 -3.04 -0.09
N LEU A 49 7.77 -3.25 -0.74
CA LEU A 49 7.48 -4.42 -1.57
C LEU A 49 8.45 -4.66 -2.75
N PRO A 50 9.02 -3.62 -3.41
CA PRO A 50 9.98 -3.82 -4.50
C PRO A 50 11.21 -4.63 -4.10
N MET A 51 11.61 -4.59 -2.82
CA MET A 51 12.80 -5.29 -2.29
C MET A 51 12.65 -6.81 -2.26
N PHE A 52 11.46 -7.33 -2.56
CA PHE A 52 11.15 -8.75 -2.59
C PHE A 52 10.98 -9.29 -4.01
N VAL A 53 11.11 -8.45 -5.04
CA VAL A 53 11.30 -8.93 -6.42
C VAL A 53 12.73 -9.45 -6.54
N SER A 54 12.89 -10.66 -7.07
CA SER A 54 14.19 -11.33 -7.22
C SER A 54 14.24 -12.05 -8.56
N ASP A 55 15.43 -12.26 -9.09
CA ASP A 55 15.64 -13.04 -10.30
C ASP A 55 15.85 -14.52 -9.93
N ASP A 56 15.27 -15.44 -10.71
CA ASP A 56 15.53 -16.87 -10.61
C ASP A 56 16.84 -17.26 -11.31
N ALA A 57 17.16 -18.56 -11.38
CA ALA A 57 18.38 -19.05 -12.01
C ALA A 57 18.45 -18.76 -13.52
N ASP A 58 17.28 -18.58 -14.17
CA ASP A 58 17.14 -18.33 -15.59
C ASP A 58 16.99 -16.82 -15.89
N GLY A 59 17.05 -15.96 -14.86
CA GLY A 59 16.91 -14.51 -14.96
C GLY A 59 15.47 -14.00 -15.00
N ASN A 60 14.46 -14.86 -14.77
CA ASN A 60 13.08 -14.41 -14.68
C ASN A 60 12.79 -13.79 -13.31
N LYS A 61 12.07 -12.68 -13.31
CA LYS A 61 11.67 -12.00 -12.07
C LYS A 61 10.50 -12.72 -11.41
N TYR A 62 10.59 -12.92 -10.10
CA TYR A 62 9.51 -13.46 -9.27
C TYR A 62 9.44 -12.72 -7.92
N PHE A 63 8.30 -12.86 -7.24
CA PHE A 63 8.09 -12.28 -5.91
C PHE A 63 8.49 -13.27 -4.80
N ASN A 64 9.49 -12.91 -3.99
CA ASN A 64 10.05 -13.76 -2.93
C ASN A 64 9.27 -13.66 -1.62
N HIS A 65 8.20 -14.45 -1.52
CA HIS A 65 7.34 -14.54 -0.32
C HIS A 65 8.08 -15.02 0.94
N LYS A 66 9.13 -15.85 0.80
CA LYS A 66 9.92 -16.32 1.95
C LYS A 66 10.71 -15.18 2.57
N LYS A 67 11.37 -14.37 1.75
CA LYS A 67 12.08 -13.16 2.19
C LYS A 67 11.10 -12.15 2.83
N LEU A 68 9.91 -11.99 2.25
CA LEU A 68 8.85 -11.14 2.83
C LEU A 68 8.42 -11.64 4.21
N PHE A 69 8.21 -12.95 4.37
CA PHE A 69 7.91 -13.56 5.66
C PHE A 69 8.99 -13.26 6.71
N ASP A 70 10.26 -13.50 6.38
CA ASP A 70 11.38 -13.29 7.30
C ASP A 70 11.52 -11.83 7.76
N VAL A 71 11.34 -10.88 6.82
CA VAL A 71 11.38 -9.44 7.14
C VAL A 71 10.16 -9.03 7.97
N THR A 72 8.96 -9.50 7.62
CA THR A 72 7.73 -9.16 8.35
C THR A 72 7.81 -9.61 9.81
N LYS A 73 8.38 -10.80 10.09
CA LYS A 73 8.62 -11.25 11.46
C LYS A 73 9.52 -10.30 12.25
N LYS A 74 10.60 -9.80 11.63
CA LYS A 74 11.51 -8.84 12.26
C LYS A 74 10.80 -7.53 12.57
N VAL A 75 10.05 -6.98 11.61
CA VAL A 75 9.30 -5.72 11.79
C VAL A 75 8.25 -5.87 12.89
N THR A 76 7.55 -7.01 12.95
CA THR A 76 6.59 -7.32 14.02
C THR A 76 7.24 -7.24 15.41
N LYS A 77 8.41 -7.87 15.59
CA LYS A 77 9.16 -7.84 16.86
C LYS A 77 9.66 -6.42 17.21
N ASN A 78 10.05 -5.65 16.20
CA ASN A 78 10.45 -4.25 16.38
C ASN A 78 9.27 -3.41 16.88
N LEU A 79 8.08 -3.54 16.26
CA LEU A 79 6.88 -2.81 16.68
C LEU A 79 6.42 -3.21 18.09
N ASP A 80 6.49 -4.49 18.47
CA ASP A 80 6.21 -4.88 19.86
C ASP A 80 7.20 -4.25 20.86
N THR A 81 8.46 -4.08 20.47
CA THR A 81 9.47 -3.39 21.29
C THR A 81 9.20 -1.89 21.39
N VAL A 82 8.66 -1.27 20.34
CA VAL A 82 8.27 0.15 20.36
C VAL A 82 7.22 0.41 21.44
N ILE A 83 6.26 -0.49 21.63
CA ILE A 83 5.23 -0.35 22.68
C ILE A 83 5.87 -0.19 24.06
N ASP A 84 6.91 -0.98 24.37
CA ASP A 84 7.57 -0.93 25.68
C ASP A 84 8.48 0.30 25.84
N ARG A 85 9.01 0.84 24.73
CA ARG A 85 9.97 1.96 24.73
C ARG A 85 9.34 3.33 24.51
N ASN A 86 8.10 3.36 24.04
CA ASN A 86 7.46 4.61 23.67
C ASN A 86 7.22 5.50 24.89
N TYR A 87 7.40 6.80 24.71
CA TYR A 87 6.95 7.79 25.69
C TYR A 87 5.48 8.13 25.41
N TYR A 88 4.61 7.86 26.39
CA TYR A 88 3.18 8.12 26.24
C TYR A 88 2.84 9.52 26.79
N PRO A 89 2.20 10.39 25.99
CA PRO A 89 1.89 11.76 26.41
C PRO A 89 0.74 11.83 27.43
N VAL A 90 -0.12 10.81 27.49
CA VAL A 90 -1.25 10.69 28.43
C VAL A 90 -1.34 9.25 28.95
N LYS A 91 -1.85 9.08 30.17
CA LYS A 91 -1.83 7.76 30.84
C LYS A 91 -2.76 6.75 30.17
N GLU A 92 -3.88 7.23 29.64
CA GLU A 92 -4.88 6.45 28.91
C GLU A 92 -4.29 5.81 27.65
N ALA A 93 -3.30 6.46 27.03
CA ALA A 93 -2.58 5.93 25.88
C ALA A 93 -1.65 4.77 26.28
N GLU A 94 -0.91 4.94 27.37
CA GLU A 94 -0.08 3.87 27.93
C GLU A 94 -0.95 2.68 28.37
N ASN A 95 -2.07 2.95 29.06
CA ASN A 95 -3.01 1.92 29.50
C ASN A 95 -3.51 1.06 28.33
N SER A 96 -4.01 1.71 27.27
CA SER A 96 -4.52 1.02 26.08
C SER A 96 -3.42 0.20 25.39
N ASN A 97 -2.28 0.83 25.10
CA ASN A 97 -1.22 0.18 24.33
C ASN A 97 -0.57 -0.97 25.12
N MET A 98 -0.39 -0.85 26.43
CA MET A 98 0.15 -1.94 27.25
C MET A 98 -0.83 -3.10 27.44
N ARG A 99 -2.14 -2.82 27.51
CA ARG A 99 -3.20 -3.82 27.72
C ARG A 99 -3.47 -4.64 26.45
N HIS A 100 -3.48 -4.00 25.28
CA HIS A 100 -3.90 -4.60 24.01
C HIS A 100 -2.76 -4.82 23.01
N ARG A 101 -1.67 -4.08 23.17
CA ARG A 101 -0.46 -4.16 22.35
C ARG A 101 -0.69 -4.18 20.82
N PRO A 102 -1.59 -3.36 20.25
CA PRO A 102 -1.82 -3.36 18.81
C PRO A 102 -0.62 -2.80 18.05
N ILE A 103 -0.38 -3.32 16.86
CA ILE A 103 0.60 -2.79 15.90
C ILE A 103 -0.06 -2.63 14.53
N GLY A 104 0.56 -1.84 13.66
CA GLY A 104 0.09 -1.59 12.30
C GLY A 104 1.20 -1.77 11.27
N LEU A 105 1.28 -2.98 10.70
CA LEU A 105 2.10 -3.27 9.53
C LEU A 105 1.40 -2.81 8.27
N GLY A 106 2.06 -1.96 7.50
CA GLY A 106 1.64 -1.56 6.17
C GLY A 106 2.66 -1.94 5.10
N VAL A 107 2.41 -1.47 3.89
CA VAL A 107 3.26 -1.70 2.72
C VAL A 107 3.51 -0.37 2.01
N GLN A 108 4.50 -0.35 1.13
CA GLN A 108 4.74 0.72 0.16
C GLN A 108 5.33 0.12 -1.12
N GLY A 109 5.17 0.82 -2.24
CA GLY A 109 5.70 0.39 -3.53
C GLY A 109 5.00 -0.84 -4.12
N LEU A 110 3.69 -1.01 -3.90
CA LEU A 110 2.95 -2.11 -4.55
C LEU A 110 2.94 -1.95 -6.07
N ALA A 111 2.70 -0.74 -6.57
CA ALA A 111 2.73 -0.47 -8.01
C ALA A 111 4.11 -0.72 -8.62
N ASP A 112 5.18 -0.30 -7.94
CA ASP A 112 6.55 -0.60 -8.35
C ASP A 112 6.78 -2.11 -8.46
N ALA A 113 6.37 -2.89 -7.46
CA ALA A 113 6.55 -4.34 -7.47
C ALA A 113 5.81 -5.01 -8.65
N PHE A 114 4.59 -4.55 -8.96
CA PHE A 114 3.85 -5.03 -10.13
C PHE A 114 4.54 -4.68 -11.43
N ILE A 115 5.02 -3.44 -11.59
CA ILE A 115 5.73 -3.01 -12.80
C ILE A 115 7.02 -3.82 -12.99
N MET A 116 7.81 -4.01 -11.92
CA MET A 116 9.03 -4.81 -11.96
C MET A 116 8.77 -6.28 -12.35
N LEU A 117 7.56 -6.79 -12.09
CA LEU A 117 7.13 -8.14 -12.46
C LEU A 117 6.37 -8.17 -13.80
N ARG A 118 6.28 -7.03 -14.51
CA ARG A 118 5.53 -6.85 -15.76
C ARG A 118 4.04 -7.22 -15.63
N LEU A 119 3.43 -6.87 -14.49
CA LEU A 119 2.02 -7.12 -14.20
C LEU A 119 1.23 -5.80 -14.28
N PRO A 120 0.29 -5.64 -15.24
CA PRO A 120 -0.66 -4.53 -15.21
C PRO A 120 -1.43 -4.54 -13.89
N PHE A 121 -1.62 -3.37 -13.28
CA PHE A 121 -2.06 -3.27 -11.88
C PHE A 121 -3.37 -4.04 -11.57
N THR A 122 -4.30 -4.09 -12.52
CA THR A 122 -5.60 -4.74 -12.37
C THR A 122 -5.71 -6.08 -13.10
N SER A 123 -4.59 -6.66 -13.56
CA SER A 123 -4.57 -8.00 -14.15
C SER A 123 -4.91 -9.06 -13.10
N ASP A 124 -5.32 -10.24 -13.54
CA ASP A 124 -5.69 -11.33 -12.62
C ASP A 124 -4.48 -11.83 -11.84
N GLU A 125 -3.29 -11.83 -12.44
CA GLU A 125 -2.02 -12.15 -11.79
C GLU A 125 -1.65 -11.12 -10.73
N ALA A 126 -1.85 -9.82 -11.00
CA ALA A 126 -1.62 -8.75 -10.02
C ALA A 126 -2.61 -8.84 -8.84
N LYS A 127 -3.88 -9.18 -9.11
CA LYS A 127 -4.90 -9.44 -8.09
C LYS A 127 -4.53 -10.64 -7.21
N GLN A 128 -4.06 -11.73 -7.81
CA GLN A 128 -3.59 -12.90 -7.07
C GLN A 128 -2.36 -12.56 -6.23
N LEU A 129 -1.36 -11.90 -6.81
CA LEU A 129 -0.14 -11.52 -6.09
C LEU A 129 -0.45 -10.54 -4.95
N ASN A 130 -1.38 -9.60 -5.15
CA ASN A 130 -1.89 -8.76 -4.07
C ASN A 130 -2.42 -9.62 -2.91
N GLN A 131 -3.26 -10.61 -3.20
CA GLN A 131 -3.80 -11.49 -2.16
C GLN A 131 -2.67 -12.26 -1.44
N ASP A 132 -1.74 -12.84 -2.19
CA ASP A 132 -0.63 -13.64 -1.66
C ASP A 132 0.34 -12.80 -0.80
N ILE A 133 0.62 -11.56 -1.18
CA ILE A 133 1.50 -10.64 -0.41
C ILE A 133 0.90 -10.40 0.97
N PHE A 134 -0.39 -10.07 1.03
CA PHE A 134 -1.06 -9.77 2.29
C PHE A 134 -1.31 -11.03 3.12
N GLU A 135 -1.55 -12.18 2.48
CA GLU A 135 -1.56 -13.47 3.16
C GLU A 135 -0.21 -13.75 3.85
N THR A 136 0.90 -13.57 3.13
CA THR A 136 2.26 -13.71 3.69
C THR A 136 2.51 -12.77 4.86
N ILE A 137 2.16 -11.49 4.73
CA ILE A 137 2.36 -10.50 5.80
C ILE A 137 1.59 -10.89 7.04
N TYR A 138 0.31 -11.24 6.89
CA TYR A 138 -0.53 -11.61 8.03
C TYR A 138 -0.06 -12.91 8.69
N PHE A 139 0.26 -13.93 7.90
CA PHE A 139 0.79 -15.20 8.41
C PHE A 139 2.10 -14.99 9.19
N ALA A 140 3.02 -14.20 8.64
CA ALA A 140 4.29 -13.88 9.28
C ALA A 140 4.11 -13.08 10.58
N ALA A 141 3.22 -12.08 10.57
CA ALA A 141 2.94 -11.23 11.73
C ALA A 141 2.30 -12.05 12.88
N VAL A 142 1.30 -12.87 12.58
CA VAL A 142 0.67 -13.77 13.57
C VAL A 142 1.69 -14.77 14.10
N THR A 143 2.54 -15.33 13.22
CA THR A 143 3.62 -16.25 13.63
C THR A 143 4.59 -15.58 14.60
N ALA A 144 5.09 -14.39 14.29
CA ALA A 144 6.00 -13.65 15.17
C ALA A 144 5.33 -13.25 16.48
N SER A 145 4.06 -12.84 16.45
CA SER A 145 3.32 -12.49 17.66
C SER A 145 3.05 -13.69 18.57
N MET A 146 2.79 -14.88 17.99
CA MET A 146 2.69 -16.14 18.73
C MET A 146 4.04 -16.57 19.34
N GLU A 147 5.13 -16.41 18.60
CA GLU A 147 6.49 -16.66 19.13
C GLU A 147 6.81 -15.74 20.31
N LEU A 148 6.48 -14.45 20.21
CA LEU A 148 6.65 -13.50 21.33
C LEU A 148 5.78 -13.87 22.53
N ALA A 149 4.56 -14.38 22.32
CA ALA A 149 3.70 -14.84 23.40
C ALA A 149 4.25 -16.09 24.11
N LYS A 150 4.92 -17.00 23.38
CA LYS A 150 5.65 -18.13 23.98
C LYS A 150 6.83 -17.69 24.84
N GLU A 151 7.60 -16.71 24.37
CA GLU A 151 8.79 -16.22 25.06
C GLU A 151 8.44 -15.35 26.27
N ARG A 152 7.30 -14.65 26.18
CA ARG A 152 6.80 -13.74 27.22
C ARG A 152 5.44 -14.26 27.69
N GLU A 153 4.38 -13.58 27.29
CA GLU A 153 2.99 -13.93 27.57
C GLU A 153 2.09 -13.28 26.51
N PRO A 154 0.87 -13.78 26.28
CA PRO A 154 -0.12 -13.08 25.46
C PRO A 154 -0.41 -11.67 25.98
N TYR A 155 -0.97 -10.79 25.13
CA TYR A 155 -1.45 -9.50 25.62
C TYR A 155 -2.57 -9.68 26.66
N SER A 156 -2.71 -8.74 27.59
CA SER A 156 -3.54 -8.90 28.78
C SER A 156 -5.01 -9.22 28.48
N SER A 157 -5.56 -8.64 27.42
CA SER A 157 -6.96 -8.84 27.02
C SER A 157 -7.15 -9.93 25.94
N PHE A 158 -6.22 -10.88 25.81
CA PHE A 158 -6.28 -11.94 24.81
C PHE A 158 -7.45 -12.90 25.04
N LYS A 159 -7.73 -13.25 26.29
CA LYS A 159 -8.82 -14.17 26.63
C LYS A 159 -10.17 -13.59 26.19
N GLY A 160 -10.94 -14.39 25.46
CA GLY A 160 -12.23 -13.99 24.89
C GLY A 160 -12.12 -13.22 23.57
N SER A 161 -10.91 -12.93 23.08
CA SER A 161 -10.73 -12.45 21.71
C SER A 161 -10.99 -13.58 20.70
N PRO A 162 -11.41 -13.25 19.46
CA PRO A 162 -11.51 -14.23 18.38
C PRO A 162 -10.25 -15.08 18.17
N MET A 163 -9.06 -14.48 18.22
CA MET A 163 -7.81 -15.22 18.07
C MET A 163 -7.60 -16.26 19.20
N ALA A 164 -8.18 -16.07 20.39
CA ALA A 164 -8.14 -17.08 21.46
C ALA A 164 -9.01 -18.31 21.15
N GLU A 165 -10.05 -18.14 20.33
CA GLU A 165 -10.88 -19.23 19.80
C GLU A 165 -10.31 -19.81 18.49
N GLY A 166 -9.15 -19.30 18.07
CA GLY A 166 -8.60 -19.62 16.76
C GLY A 166 -9.49 -19.14 15.64
N GLU A 167 -10.06 -17.94 15.71
CA GLU A 167 -10.73 -17.26 14.60
C GLU A 167 -9.76 -16.18 14.04
N PHE A 168 -9.23 -16.41 12.84
CA PHE A 168 -8.35 -15.46 12.15
C PHE A 168 -9.15 -14.45 11.33
N GLN A 169 -8.49 -13.39 10.86
CA GLN A 169 -9.17 -12.33 10.13
C GLN A 169 -9.97 -12.84 8.93
N PHE A 170 -9.41 -13.72 8.10
CA PHE A 170 -10.09 -14.24 6.92
C PHE A 170 -11.32 -15.07 7.28
N ASN A 171 -11.34 -15.73 8.45
CA ASN A 171 -12.52 -16.45 8.94
C ASN A 171 -13.69 -15.48 9.20
N MET A 172 -13.41 -14.26 9.69
CA MET A 172 -14.43 -13.21 9.88
C MET A 172 -14.97 -12.65 8.56
N TRP A 173 -14.29 -12.93 7.44
CA TRP A 173 -14.77 -12.67 6.08
C TRP A 173 -15.50 -13.87 5.46
N LYS A 174 -15.72 -14.95 6.23
CA LYS A 174 -16.29 -16.21 5.78
C LYS A 174 -15.44 -16.93 4.72
N ILE A 175 -14.13 -16.73 4.79
CA ILE A 175 -13.14 -17.46 3.99
C ILE A 175 -12.60 -18.60 4.85
N SER A 176 -12.49 -19.79 4.28
CA SER A 176 -11.91 -20.96 4.93
C SER A 176 -10.44 -21.13 4.52
N GLU A 177 -9.69 -21.94 5.26
CA GLU A 177 -8.30 -22.27 4.92
C GLU A 177 -8.16 -22.94 3.55
N ASP A 178 -9.19 -23.66 3.10
CA ASP A 178 -9.20 -24.37 1.83
C ASP A 178 -9.37 -23.41 0.63
N ASP A 179 -9.78 -22.16 0.87
CA ASP A 179 -9.92 -21.09 -0.13
C ASP A 179 -8.64 -20.23 -0.28
N LEU A 180 -7.60 -20.50 0.52
CA LEU A 180 -6.36 -19.70 0.55
C LEU A 180 -5.33 -20.20 -0.48
N SER A 181 -4.21 -19.50 -0.64
CA SER A 181 -3.20 -19.82 -1.66
C SER A 181 -2.50 -21.18 -1.49
N GLY A 182 -2.65 -21.84 -0.33
CA GLY A 182 -1.91 -23.04 0.02
C GLY A 182 -0.42 -22.81 0.35
N ARG A 183 0.04 -21.55 0.33
CA ARG A 183 1.45 -21.18 0.56
C ARG A 183 1.90 -21.36 2.00
N TRP A 184 0.96 -21.23 2.95
CA TRP A 184 1.26 -21.22 4.39
C TRP A 184 0.38 -22.20 5.15
N ASP A 185 0.97 -22.85 6.17
CA ASP A 185 0.28 -23.83 7.01
C ASP A 185 -0.51 -23.13 8.12
N TRP A 186 -1.69 -22.62 7.75
CA TRP A 186 -2.63 -21.97 8.67
C TRP A 186 -3.16 -22.91 9.76
N LYS A 187 -3.30 -24.21 9.46
CA LYS A 187 -3.80 -25.21 10.42
C LYS A 187 -2.83 -25.36 11.59
N LYS A 188 -1.53 -25.54 11.30
CA LYS A 188 -0.48 -25.59 12.32
C LYS A 188 -0.31 -24.28 13.09
N LEU A 189 -0.44 -23.14 12.41
CA LEU A 189 -0.38 -21.84 13.07
C LEU A 189 -1.58 -21.66 14.03
N ARG A 190 -2.78 -22.06 13.62
CA ARG A 190 -4.00 -22.02 14.46
C ARG A 190 -3.82 -22.81 15.75
N GLU A 191 -3.33 -24.05 15.65
CA GLU A 191 -3.03 -24.88 16.83
C GLU A 191 -2.03 -24.20 17.78
N SER A 192 -1.00 -23.58 17.22
CA SER A 192 0.02 -22.86 18.00
C SER A 192 -0.55 -21.61 18.67
N VAL A 193 -1.39 -20.84 17.98
CA VAL A 193 -2.05 -19.63 18.50
C VAL A 193 -3.04 -19.98 19.60
N VAL A 194 -3.86 -21.02 19.44
CA VAL A 194 -4.79 -21.44 20.50
C VAL A 194 -4.04 -21.93 21.74
N LYS A 195 -2.93 -22.64 21.55
CA LYS A 195 -2.12 -23.18 22.65
C LYS A 195 -1.32 -22.11 23.40
N HIS A 196 -0.76 -21.14 22.70
CA HIS A 196 0.23 -20.22 23.26
C HIS A 196 -0.22 -18.75 23.31
N GLY A 197 -1.31 -18.42 22.62
CA GLY A 197 -1.77 -17.06 22.40
C GLY A 197 -0.90 -16.26 21.44
N VAL A 198 -1.17 -14.96 21.37
CA VAL A 198 -0.40 -13.97 20.59
C VAL A 198 -0.10 -12.75 21.46
N ARG A 199 1.01 -12.07 21.18
CA ARG A 199 1.49 -10.91 21.95
C ARG A 199 0.79 -9.61 21.59
N ASN A 200 0.16 -9.52 20.42
CA ASN A 200 -0.42 -8.29 19.87
C ASN A 200 -1.87 -8.54 19.45
N SER A 201 -2.78 -7.64 19.83
CA SER A 201 -4.21 -7.80 19.51
C SER A 201 -4.57 -7.58 18.04
N LEU A 202 -3.81 -6.71 17.36
CA LEU A 202 -3.97 -6.35 15.95
C LEU A 202 -2.58 -6.17 15.33
N LEU A 203 -2.45 -6.43 14.03
CA LEU A 203 -1.15 -6.60 13.39
C LEU A 203 -0.98 -5.81 12.09
N VAL A 204 -2.01 -5.71 11.26
CA VAL A 204 -1.88 -5.24 9.86
C VAL A 204 -2.85 -4.09 9.62
N ALA A 205 -2.30 -2.94 9.23
CA ALA A 205 -3.02 -1.70 8.97
C ALA A 205 -2.30 -0.85 7.91
N PRO A 206 -2.52 -1.09 6.59
CA PRO A 206 -1.85 -0.35 5.55
C PRO A 206 -2.23 1.14 5.56
N MET A 207 -1.26 1.96 5.99
CA MET A 207 -1.34 3.41 6.13
C MET A 207 -0.88 4.15 4.87
N PRO A 208 -1.15 5.45 4.72
CA PRO A 208 -0.51 6.29 3.72
C PRO A 208 0.98 6.42 4.05
N THR A 209 1.84 6.32 3.04
CA THR A 209 3.30 6.34 3.22
C THR A 209 3.95 7.57 2.57
N ALA A 210 3.23 8.67 2.46
CA ALA A 210 3.62 9.86 1.69
C ALA A 210 5.09 10.28 1.86
N SER A 211 5.57 10.44 3.10
CA SER A 211 6.96 10.84 3.33
C SER A 211 7.94 9.67 3.22
N THR A 212 7.60 8.49 3.76
CA THR A 212 8.54 7.35 3.83
C THR A 212 8.75 6.69 2.47
N SER A 213 7.75 6.65 1.60
CA SER A 213 7.90 6.15 0.24
C SER A 213 8.66 7.11 -0.66
N GLN A 214 8.54 8.41 -0.43
CA GLN A 214 9.42 9.39 -1.09
C GLN A 214 10.89 9.21 -0.69
N ILE A 215 11.17 9.00 0.61
CA ILE A 215 12.55 8.73 1.09
C ILE A 215 13.13 7.47 0.43
N LEU A 216 12.31 6.43 0.25
CA LEU A 216 12.75 5.17 -0.38
C LEU A 216 12.60 5.16 -1.92
N GLY A 217 12.11 6.24 -2.53
CA GLY A 217 11.86 6.32 -3.97
C GLY A 217 10.83 5.31 -4.50
N ASN A 218 9.81 4.97 -3.71
CA ASN A 218 8.71 4.07 -4.06
C ASN A 218 7.38 4.83 -4.22
N ASN A 219 6.43 4.24 -4.94
CA ASN A 219 5.05 4.70 -4.96
C ASN A 219 4.37 4.50 -3.59
N GLU A 220 3.38 5.34 -3.31
CA GLU A 220 2.69 5.33 -2.02
C GLU A 220 1.89 4.06 -1.77
N ALA A 221 2.06 3.50 -0.57
CA ALA A 221 1.26 2.43 0.00
C ALA A 221 0.97 1.27 -0.97
N PHE A 222 -0.32 1.02 -1.20
CA PHE A 222 -0.86 0.05 -2.14
C PHE A 222 -1.57 0.74 -3.33
N GLU A 223 -1.27 2.01 -3.58
CA GLU A 223 -1.92 2.80 -4.64
C GLU A 223 -1.31 2.51 -6.01
N PRO A 224 -2.09 2.61 -7.10
CA PRO A 224 -1.55 2.74 -8.45
C PRO A 224 -0.83 4.08 -8.62
N TYR A 225 -0.01 4.21 -9.67
CA TYR A 225 0.55 5.50 -10.04
C TYR A 225 -0.55 6.48 -10.42
N THR A 226 -0.53 7.68 -9.82
CA THR A 226 -1.50 8.73 -10.13
C THR A 226 -1.19 9.47 -11.43
N SER A 227 0.08 9.44 -11.85
CA SER A 227 0.61 10.04 -13.06
C SER A 227 1.96 9.40 -13.39
N ASN A 228 2.31 9.22 -14.66
CA ASN A 228 3.67 8.80 -15.05
C ASN A 228 4.66 9.97 -15.14
N ILE A 229 4.17 11.21 -15.24
CA ILE A 229 5.00 12.43 -15.16
C ILE A 229 4.25 13.45 -14.30
N TYR A 230 4.94 14.07 -13.34
CA TYR A 230 4.36 15.14 -12.53
C TYR A 230 5.40 16.20 -12.17
N THR A 231 4.93 17.43 -11.97
CA THR A 231 5.78 18.53 -11.54
C THR A 231 5.84 18.57 -10.01
N ARG A 232 7.05 18.48 -9.47
CA ARG A 232 7.33 18.66 -8.04
C ARG A 232 7.84 20.08 -7.82
N ARG A 233 7.13 20.84 -6.99
CA ARG A 233 7.57 22.17 -6.52
C ARG A 233 8.42 22.00 -5.28
N VAL A 234 9.62 22.55 -5.28
CA VAL A 234 10.51 22.67 -4.12
C VAL A 234 10.99 24.13 -4.00
N LEU A 235 11.67 24.45 -2.90
CA LEU A 235 12.13 25.83 -2.66
C LEU A 235 13.07 26.36 -3.76
N SER A 236 13.83 25.48 -4.42
CA SER A 236 14.75 25.83 -5.51
C SER A 236 14.11 25.92 -6.90
N GLY A 237 12.82 25.56 -7.04
CA GLY A 237 12.12 25.62 -8.33
C GLY A 237 11.12 24.50 -8.55
N GLU A 238 10.66 24.37 -9.79
CA GLU A 238 9.78 23.29 -10.24
C GLU A 238 10.59 22.24 -11.02
N TYR A 239 10.53 20.98 -10.60
CA TYR A 239 11.24 19.87 -11.23
C TYR A 239 10.22 18.86 -11.78
N ILE A 240 10.49 18.36 -12.98
CA ILE A 240 9.67 17.31 -13.58
C ILE A 240 10.17 15.96 -13.07
N VAL A 241 9.28 15.21 -12.42
CA VAL A 241 9.54 13.85 -11.95
C VAL A 241 8.83 12.89 -12.90
N VAL A 242 9.60 11.94 -13.42
CA VAL A 242 9.12 10.87 -14.31
C VAL A 242 9.07 9.57 -13.53
N ASN A 243 8.09 8.71 -13.81
CA ASN A 243 8.06 7.34 -13.34
C ASN A 243 9.32 6.63 -13.84
N LYS A 244 10.23 6.32 -12.91
CA LYS A 244 11.55 5.74 -13.21
C LYS A 244 11.46 4.46 -14.04
N HIS A 245 10.45 3.62 -13.80
CA HIS A 245 10.29 2.35 -14.52
C HIS A 245 9.88 2.60 -15.97
N LEU A 246 8.95 3.54 -16.21
CA LEU A 246 8.55 3.92 -17.57
C LEU A 246 9.73 4.56 -18.32
N LEU A 247 10.50 5.41 -17.65
CA LEU A 247 11.68 6.04 -18.23
C LEU A 247 12.69 4.98 -18.69
N GLU A 248 13.00 4.01 -17.83
CA GLU A 248 13.90 2.90 -18.15
C GLU A 248 13.41 2.12 -19.38
N ASP A 249 12.13 1.74 -19.42
CA ASP A 249 11.55 1.02 -20.56
C ASP A 249 11.58 1.83 -21.87
N LEU A 250 11.24 3.12 -21.82
CA LEU A 250 11.25 3.97 -23.01
C LEU A 250 12.67 4.24 -23.51
N VAL A 251 13.66 4.29 -22.63
CA VAL A 251 15.08 4.38 -23.00
C VAL A 251 15.57 3.07 -23.62
N GLU A 252 15.17 1.91 -23.08
CA GLU A 252 15.50 0.61 -23.67
C GLU A 252 14.89 0.41 -25.07
N LEU A 253 13.74 1.03 -25.33
CA LEU A 253 13.08 1.02 -26.64
C LEU A 253 13.53 2.14 -27.60
N ASP A 254 14.51 2.97 -27.20
CA ASP A 254 14.97 4.13 -28.00
C ASP A 254 13.83 5.14 -28.30
N LEU A 255 12.85 5.23 -27.40
CA LEU A 255 11.67 6.10 -27.53
C LEU A 255 11.76 7.37 -26.67
N TRP A 256 12.71 7.45 -25.73
CA TRP A 256 12.79 8.58 -24.81
C TRP A 256 13.59 9.75 -25.36
N ASN A 257 12.90 10.82 -25.75
CA ASN A 257 13.47 12.12 -26.14
C ASN A 257 12.62 13.29 -25.58
N ASN A 258 13.02 14.54 -25.84
CA ASN A 258 12.25 15.71 -25.36
C ASN A 258 10.83 15.76 -25.94
N ASP A 259 10.62 15.33 -27.20
CA ASP A 259 9.29 15.26 -27.82
C ASP A 259 8.36 14.31 -27.07
N MET A 260 8.84 13.09 -26.75
CA MET A 260 8.11 12.08 -25.98
C MET A 260 7.77 12.60 -24.58
N LYS A 261 8.75 13.21 -23.90
CA LYS A 261 8.53 13.83 -22.58
C LYS A 261 7.42 14.90 -22.64
N GLU A 262 7.47 15.80 -23.62
CA GLU A 262 6.45 16.82 -23.81
C GLU A 262 5.08 16.25 -24.18
N GLU A 263 5.03 15.16 -24.94
CA GLU A 263 3.80 14.48 -25.31
C GLU A 263 3.12 13.84 -24.09
N ILE A 264 3.88 13.16 -23.25
CA ILE A 264 3.38 12.60 -21.99
C ILE A 264 2.93 13.73 -21.04
N MET A 265 3.64 14.86 -21.00
CA MET A 265 3.22 16.03 -20.22
C MET A 265 1.90 16.63 -20.73
N ARG A 266 1.73 16.77 -22.06
CA ARG A 266 0.47 17.18 -22.70
C ARG A 266 -0.69 16.25 -22.37
N ALA A 267 -0.41 14.95 -22.30
CA ALA A 267 -1.34 13.92 -21.88
C ALA A 267 -1.52 13.84 -20.34
N ASN A 268 -0.98 14.80 -19.58
CA ASN A 268 -1.04 14.86 -18.11
C ASN A 268 -0.53 13.57 -17.44
N GLY A 269 0.56 13.03 -17.97
CA GLY A 269 1.22 11.82 -17.49
C GLY A 269 0.57 10.51 -17.93
N SER A 270 -0.44 10.56 -18.79
CA SER A 270 -0.95 9.38 -19.50
C SER A 270 -0.07 9.04 -20.69
N ILE A 271 -0.01 7.76 -21.05
CA ILE A 271 0.66 7.27 -22.26
C ILE A 271 -0.29 6.55 -23.22
N GLN A 272 -1.59 6.49 -22.92
CA GLN A 272 -2.54 5.65 -23.64
C GLN A 272 -2.72 6.09 -25.11
N ASP A 273 -2.72 7.40 -25.35
CA ASP A 273 -2.98 7.99 -26.67
C ASP A 273 -1.70 8.25 -27.50
N ILE A 274 -0.53 7.79 -27.02
CA ILE A 274 0.75 7.98 -27.71
C ILE A 274 1.01 6.77 -28.62
N ASP A 275 0.88 6.95 -29.93
CA ASP A 275 0.93 5.85 -30.91
C ASP A 275 2.28 5.12 -30.94
N ALA A 276 3.38 5.81 -30.63
CA ALA A 276 4.72 5.23 -30.64
C ALA A 276 4.95 4.20 -29.52
N ILE A 277 4.15 4.22 -28.46
CA ILE A 277 4.34 3.34 -27.30
C ILE A 277 3.57 2.02 -27.51
N PRO A 278 4.23 0.85 -27.36
CA PRO A 278 3.59 -0.46 -27.45
C PRO A 278 2.42 -0.68 -26.47
N GLN A 279 1.43 -1.50 -26.88
CA GLN A 279 0.19 -1.71 -26.11
C GLN A 279 0.45 -2.37 -24.75
N ASP A 280 1.41 -3.27 -24.65
CA ASP A 280 1.81 -3.92 -23.40
C ASP A 280 2.34 -2.92 -22.38
N LEU A 281 3.16 -1.94 -22.79
CA LEU A 281 3.58 -0.85 -21.91
C LEU A 281 2.41 0.06 -21.55
N LYS A 282 1.51 0.36 -22.50
CA LYS A 282 0.29 1.13 -22.19
C LYS A 282 -0.55 0.46 -21.12
N GLU A 283 -0.73 -0.86 -21.18
CA GLU A 283 -1.43 -1.63 -20.15
C GLU A 283 -0.68 -1.60 -18.80
N LEU A 284 0.64 -1.77 -18.82
CA LEU A 284 1.49 -1.80 -17.62
C LEU A 284 1.49 -0.45 -16.86
N TYR A 285 1.51 0.65 -17.59
CA TYR A 285 1.64 2.01 -17.06
C TYR A 285 0.34 2.82 -17.09
N LYS A 286 -0.82 2.14 -17.06
CA LYS A 286 -2.09 2.81 -16.77
C LYS A 286 -1.96 3.63 -15.50
N THR A 287 -2.46 4.85 -15.54
CA THR A 287 -2.62 5.67 -14.34
C THR A 287 -3.89 5.26 -13.62
N VAL A 288 -4.01 5.61 -12.33
CA VAL A 288 -5.24 5.34 -11.55
C VAL A 288 -6.51 5.90 -12.20
N TRP A 289 -6.38 6.93 -13.02
CA TRP A 289 -7.47 7.60 -13.73
C TRP A 289 -7.98 6.83 -14.95
N GLU A 290 -7.25 5.80 -15.37
CA GLU A 290 -7.56 4.89 -16.47
C GLU A 290 -8.00 3.51 -15.96
N MET A 291 -8.02 3.33 -14.63
CA MET A 291 -8.39 2.07 -13.98
C MET A 291 -9.83 2.10 -13.49
N SER A 292 -10.44 0.92 -13.49
CA SER A 292 -11.76 0.68 -12.91
C SER A 292 -11.67 0.73 -11.37
N MET A 293 -12.39 1.67 -10.75
CA MET A 293 -12.48 1.72 -9.28
C MET A 293 -13.13 0.47 -8.67
N LYS A 294 -13.93 -0.27 -9.45
CA LYS A 294 -14.47 -1.56 -9.03
C LYS A 294 -13.34 -2.55 -8.77
N ASP A 295 -12.36 -2.63 -9.68
CA ASP A 295 -11.20 -3.53 -9.53
C ASP A 295 -10.32 -3.11 -8.35
N ILE A 296 -10.13 -1.80 -8.15
CA ILE A 296 -9.41 -1.29 -6.97
C ILE A 296 -10.12 -1.69 -5.67
N ILE A 297 -11.45 -1.60 -5.62
CA ILE A 297 -12.26 -2.04 -4.47
C ILE A 297 -12.18 -3.57 -4.28
N ASP A 298 -12.16 -4.35 -5.37
CA ASP A 298 -12.04 -5.80 -5.31
C ASP A 298 -10.67 -6.22 -4.77
N MET A 299 -9.59 -5.57 -5.23
CA MET A 299 -8.24 -5.78 -4.70
C MET A 299 -8.15 -5.38 -3.21
N ALA A 300 -8.79 -4.27 -2.82
CA ALA A 300 -8.88 -3.85 -1.42
C ALA A 300 -9.63 -4.87 -0.55
N ARG A 301 -10.70 -5.47 -1.08
CA ARG A 301 -11.43 -6.57 -0.42
C ARG A 301 -10.55 -7.81 -0.28
N GLN A 302 -9.90 -8.24 -1.36
CA GLN A 302 -9.05 -9.45 -1.38
C GLN A 302 -7.92 -9.37 -0.35
N ARG A 303 -7.19 -8.25 -0.29
CA ARG A 303 -6.19 -8.06 0.78
C ARG A 303 -6.82 -7.89 2.15
N GLY A 304 -8.04 -7.34 2.21
CA GLY A 304 -8.83 -7.15 3.43
C GLY A 304 -9.08 -8.43 4.22
N TYR A 305 -9.05 -9.60 3.57
CA TYR A 305 -9.13 -10.91 4.23
C TYR A 305 -7.98 -11.13 5.23
N PHE A 306 -6.84 -10.46 5.03
CA PHE A 306 -5.63 -10.61 5.84
C PHE A 306 -5.25 -9.32 6.59
N ILE A 307 -6.18 -8.35 6.67
CA ILE A 307 -5.99 -7.06 7.37
C ILE A 307 -6.96 -7.01 8.56
N ASP A 308 -6.44 -7.20 9.77
CA ASP A 308 -7.22 -7.23 11.01
C ASP A 308 -7.65 -5.83 11.50
N GLN A 309 -6.98 -4.78 11.04
CA GLN A 309 -7.43 -3.39 11.19
C GLN A 309 -8.21 -2.92 9.96
N SER A 310 -7.74 -1.93 9.20
CA SER A 310 -8.27 -1.51 7.91
C SER A 310 -7.14 -0.98 7.01
N GLN A 311 -7.50 -0.24 5.95
CA GLN A 311 -6.54 0.28 4.96
C GLN A 311 -7.01 1.67 4.48
N SER A 312 -6.07 2.61 4.28
CA SER A 312 -6.36 3.98 3.85
C SER A 312 -6.68 4.06 2.35
N LEU A 313 -7.87 3.59 1.96
CA LEU A 313 -8.24 3.45 0.55
C LEU A 313 -8.69 4.78 -0.08
N ASN A 314 -7.83 5.44 -0.86
CA ASN A 314 -8.26 6.53 -1.73
C ASN A 314 -9.03 5.98 -2.94
N LEU A 315 -10.06 6.73 -3.37
CA LEU A 315 -10.81 6.45 -4.59
C LEU A 315 -10.69 7.63 -5.56
N PHE A 316 -10.63 7.33 -6.85
CA PHE A 316 -10.33 8.29 -7.90
C PHE A 316 -11.48 8.32 -8.90
N MET A 317 -11.97 9.51 -9.25
CA MET A 317 -13.09 9.66 -10.17
C MET A 317 -12.89 10.86 -11.11
N LYS A 318 -12.88 10.58 -12.42
CA LYS A 318 -13.07 11.61 -13.44
C LYS A 318 -14.55 11.96 -13.51
N ASP A 319 -14.86 13.24 -13.62
CA ASP A 319 -16.22 13.77 -13.80
C ASP A 319 -17.23 13.15 -12.83
N PRO A 320 -17.04 13.43 -11.51
CA PRO A 320 -17.87 12.84 -10.47
C PRO A 320 -19.32 13.30 -10.61
N ASP A 321 -20.24 12.35 -10.53
CA ASP A 321 -21.67 12.61 -10.44
C ASP A 321 -22.29 11.78 -9.32
N PHE A 322 -23.50 12.15 -8.91
CA PHE A 322 -24.21 11.50 -7.81
C PHE A 322 -24.43 9.99 -8.05
N ALA A 323 -24.70 9.57 -9.29
CA ALA A 323 -24.99 8.18 -9.61
C ALA A 323 -23.72 7.31 -9.51
N LYS A 324 -22.60 7.78 -10.06
CA LYS A 324 -21.29 7.11 -9.98
C LYS A 324 -20.77 7.02 -8.55
N LEU A 325 -20.85 8.11 -7.79
CA LEU A 325 -20.41 8.12 -6.39
C LEU A 325 -21.28 7.19 -5.54
N THR A 326 -22.60 7.23 -5.74
CA THR A 326 -23.52 6.35 -5.01
C THR A 326 -23.23 4.88 -5.32
N SER A 327 -23.10 4.51 -6.60
CA SER A 327 -22.83 3.11 -6.96
C SER A 327 -21.48 2.62 -6.42
N MET A 328 -20.44 3.45 -6.48
CA MET A 328 -19.12 3.15 -5.93
C MET A 328 -19.15 2.93 -4.42
N HIS A 329 -19.83 3.81 -3.65
CA HIS A 329 -19.98 3.64 -2.21
C HIS A 329 -20.82 2.41 -1.83
N TYR A 330 -21.91 2.14 -2.55
CA TYR A 330 -22.69 0.93 -2.32
C TYR A 330 -21.90 -0.33 -2.65
N TYR A 331 -21.06 -0.28 -3.69
CA TYR A 331 -20.18 -1.39 -4.03
C TYR A 331 -19.13 -1.64 -2.93
N ALA A 332 -18.41 -0.61 -2.50
CA ALA A 332 -17.45 -0.69 -1.39
C ALA A 332 -18.08 -1.26 -0.10
N TRP A 333 -19.30 -0.80 0.23
CA TRP A 333 -20.05 -1.30 1.38
C TRP A 333 -20.45 -2.77 1.23
N LYS A 334 -21.06 -3.15 0.10
CA LYS A 334 -21.51 -4.53 -0.17
C LYS A 334 -20.34 -5.51 -0.29
N SER A 335 -19.19 -5.05 -0.76
CA SER A 335 -17.92 -5.80 -0.74
C SER A 335 -17.42 -6.07 0.67
N GLY A 336 -18.04 -5.46 1.69
CA GLY A 336 -17.74 -5.71 3.09
C GLY A 336 -16.52 -4.95 3.59
N LEU A 337 -16.04 -3.91 2.90
CA LEU A 337 -14.90 -3.14 3.38
C LEU A 337 -15.15 -2.56 4.79
N LYS A 338 -14.07 -2.26 5.51
CA LYS A 338 -14.13 -1.54 6.80
C LYS A 338 -14.04 -0.03 6.55
N THR A 339 -13.03 0.39 5.80
CA THR A 339 -12.92 1.72 5.18
C THR A 339 -13.32 1.62 3.72
N GLY A 340 -14.43 2.27 3.36
CA GLY A 340 -14.92 2.34 1.99
C GLY A 340 -14.25 3.43 1.17
N MET A 341 -13.85 4.53 1.82
CA MET A 341 -13.13 5.62 1.17
C MET A 341 -12.39 6.48 2.21
N TYR A 342 -11.11 6.69 2.00
CA TYR A 342 -10.31 7.73 2.64
C TYR A 342 -10.56 9.06 1.93
N TYR A 343 -9.73 9.46 0.96
CA TYR A 343 -10.05 10.60 0.09
C TYR A 343 -10.76 10.17 -1.19
N LEU A 344 -11.70 11.02 -1.63
CA LEU A 344 -12.11 11.09 -3.03
C LEU A 344 -11.18 12.05 -3.75
N ARG A 345 -10.45 11.57 -4.76
CA ARG A 345 -9.65 12.39 -5.65
C ARG A 345 -10.39 12.56 -6.96
N THR A 346 -10.58 13.80 -7.39
CA THR A 346 -11.35 14.12 -8.60
C THR A 346 -10.50 14.85 -9.62
N LYS A 347 -10.75 14.59 -10.91
CA LYS A 347 -10.29 15.44 -12.02
C LYS A 347 -11.51 15.95 -12.78
N SER A 348 -11.54 17.24 -13.09
CA SER A 348 -12.54 17.84 -13.98
C SER A 348 -12.17 17.59 -15.45
N ALA A 349 -13.15 17.39 -16.32
CA ALA A 349 -12.95 17.26 -17.77
C ALA A 349 -12.15 18.41 -18.40
N VAL A 350 -12.24 19.61 -17.85
CA VAL A 350 -11.44 20.77 -18.31
C VAL A 350 -10.09 20.73 -17.61
N ASN A 351 -9.08 20.28 -18.33
CA ASN A 351 -7.69 20.40 -17.89
C ASN A 351 -7.26 21.87 -17.98
N ALA A 352 -6.56 22.37 -16.96
CA ALA A 352 -5.89 23.66 -17.07
C ALA A 352 -4.86 23.59 -18.20
N ILE A 353 -4.87 24.57 -19.10
CA ILE A 353 -3.86 24.70 -20.16
C ILE A 353 -2.49 24.80 -19.47
N GLN A 354 -1.59 23.86 -19.75
CA GLN A 354 -0.24 23.90 -19.23
C GLN A 354 0.55 25.01 -19.94
N PHE A 355 0.70 26.16 -19.27
CA PHE A 355 1.41 27.34 -19.80
C PHE A 355 2.92 27.14 -20.00
N THR A 356 3.49 26.05 -19.50
CA THR A 356 4.93 25.75 -19.54
C THR A 356 5.37 25.05 -20.83
N LEU A 357 4.44 24.61 -21.68
CA LEU A 357 4.78 23.90 -22.91
C LEU A 357 4.99 24.90 -24.06
N SER A 358 6.04 24.68 -24.84
CA SER A 358 6.32 25.52 -25.99
C SER A 358 5.21 25.34 -27.05
N ASN A 359 4.57 26.42 -27.49
CA ASN A 359 3.54 26.37 -28.54
C ASN A 359 4.12 26.23 -29.96
N LYS A 360 5.44 26.08 -30.08
CA LYS A 360 6.16 25.92 -31.34
C LYS A 360 6.73 24.51 -31.41
N LYS A 361 6.24 23.71 -32.36
CA LYS A 361 6.99 22.56 -32.89
C LYS A 361 8.20 23.09 -33.68
N GLU A 362 9.21 23.62 -33.00
CA GLU A 362 10.54 23.70 -33.59
C GLU A 362 11.08 22.27 -33.58
N LYS A 363 11.21 21.65 -34.76
CA LYS A 363 11.90 20.36 -34.93
C LYS A 363 13.37 20.57 -34.58
N VAL A 364 13.70 20.50 -33.30
CA VAL A 364 15.06 20.22 -32.87
C VAL A 364 15.18 18.70 -33.02
N GLU A 365 16.04 18.22 -33.90
CA GLU A 365 16.41 16.79 -33.94
C GLU A 365 17.14 16.48 -32.64
N ASP A 366 16.37 16.07 -31.64
CA ASP A 366 16.87 15.64 -30.35
C ASP A 366 17.00 14.12 -30.37
N ALA A 367 18.22 13.62 -30.25
CA ALA A 367 18.48 12.19 -30.26
C ALA A 367 17.88 11.55 -28.99
N PRO A 368 17.31 10.33 -29.09
CA PRO A 368 16.86 9.62 -27.90
C PRO A 368 18.01 9.40 -26.92
N LEU A 369 17.70 9.45 -25.63
CA LEU A 369 18.67 9.20 -24.56
C LEU A 369 19.05 7.71 -24.57
N SER A 370 20.34 7.41 -24.64
CA SER A 370 20.81 6.03 -24.64
C SER A 370 20.82 5.40 -23.23
N PRO A 371 20.77 4.06 -23.12
CA PRO A 371 20.89 3.36 -21.83
C PRO A 371 22.19 3.67 -21.06
N GLU A 372 23.29 3.95 -21.76
CA GLU A 372 24.58 4.29 -21.16
C GLU A 372 24.56 5.69 -20.53
N GLU A 373 23.95 6.66 -21.21
CA GLU A 373 23.76 8.03 -20.71
C GLU A 373 22.82 8.05 -19.50
N LEU A 374 21.72 7.27 -19.54
CA LEU A 374 20.81 7.16 -18.40
C LEU A 374 21.55 6.59 -17.17
N LYS A 375 22.35 5.53 -17.34
CA LYS A 375 23.16 4.95 -16.25
C LYS A 375 24.14 5.99 -15.67
N ALA A 376 24.78 6.78 -16.52
CA ALA A 376 25.69 7.84 -16.07
C ALA A 376 24.97 8.92 -15.26
N LEU A 377 23.77 9.35 -15.69
CA LEU A 377 22.94 10.34 -14.98
C LEU A 377 22.48 9.82 -13.62
N ILE A 378 22.02 8.56 -13.54
CA ILE A 378 21.61 7.93 -12.28
C ILE A 378 22.80 7.85 -11.31
N GLN A 379 23.99 7.50 -11.81
CA GLN A 379 25.19 7.40 -10.98
C GLN A 379 25.61 8.78 -10.44
N GLN A 380 25.62 9.82 -11.29
CA GLN A 380 25.90 11.19 -10.86
C GLN A 380 24.90 11.70 -9.80
N SER A 381 23.62 11.34 -9.92
CA SER A 381 22.60 11.68 -8.92
C SER A 381 22.80 10.97 -7.58
N LYS A 382 23.39 9.76 -7.56
CA LYS A 382 23.72 9.04 -6.32
C LYS A 382 24.96 9.62 -5.64
N ASP A 383 25.92 10.11 -6.43
CA ASP A 383 27.19 10.65 -5.93
C ASP A 383 27.08 12.11 -5.45
N ASN A 384 25.96 12.80 -5.76
CA ASN A 384 25.64 14.15 -5.27
C ASN A 384 24.32 14.16 -4.44
N PRO A 385 24.31 13.62 -3.22
CA PRO A 385 23.11 13.53 -2.37
C PRO A 385 22.64 14.86 -1.75
N ASP A 386 23.41 15.95 -1.90
CA ASP A 386 23.13 17.24 -1.24
C ASP A 386 21.86 17.96 -1.76
N ASP A 387 21.32 17.57 -2.92
CA ASP A 387 19.99 18.04 -3.38
C ASP A 387 18.83 17.20 -2.82
N CYS A 388 19.11 16.04 -2.20
CA CYS A 388 18.10 15.09 -1.72
C CYS A 388 17.79 15.22 -0.21
N LEU A 389 18.59 16.00 0.54
CA LEU A 389 18.52 16.08 2.01
C LEU A 389 17.93 17.38 2.59
N MET A 390 17.56 18.37 1.76
CA MET A 390 17.15 19.70 2.25
C MET A 390 15.65 20.02 2.17
N CYS A 391 14.77 19.04 1.96
CA CYS A 391 13.35 19.31 1.71
C CYS A 391 12.36 18.57 2.62
N GLY A 392 12.64 18.55 3.93
CA GLY A 392 11.66 18.20 4.97
C GLY A 392 11.15 19.45 5.68
N SER A 393 10.12 20.10 5.12
CA SER A 393 9.15 20.93 5.87
C SER A 393 7.75 20.75 5.30
#